data_AF-A0A6M5Z1F2-F1
#
_entry.id   AF-A0A6M5Z1F2-F1
#
_cell.length_a   1.000
_cell.length_b   1.000
_cell.length_c   1.000
_cell.angle_alpha   90.00
_cell.angle_beta   90.00
_cell.angle_gamma   90.00
#
_symmetry.space_group_name_H-M   'P 1'
#
loop_
_entity.id
_entity.type
_entity.pdbx_description
1 polymer ?
#
loop_
_entity_poly.entity_id
_entity_poly.type
_entity_poly.pdbx_seq_one_letter_code
_entity_poly.pdbx_strand_id
1 'polypeptide(L)'
;MRQLIGILALTAVVGVSAATAQKIEQEKEKNEKINALRKDIAELKTKLAQKEAELEKLDPQGEKILDAAGAPNEAPLRSLKELARFKLSNLRFEVPAPGQQALLKFHYELEKSGEFPWPTVVVRTADGQQRYVAARLGSRALNPLQDKAGDLAFGLGYVRIPENTKNLEVFLVATDKRWEDENFRPTFKISNSVVIGDLGRPLQLAREWTPEEAKMLNDPPPLSPDPGANRTVGKDTKHVGLVEALTPANRFADPKKRPLVGFYYSLATFEPEKDKKVGCVSQLSPCYHERQPSYGLKREMAKEGYAVGAVNLKTNPTVTAFQLVYMKIKPDGTLDTKDSYTGEWIGEPGPNDKEGVVTGNGRKVIGANVWHWGRVFALALVLE
;
A
#
# COMPACT_ATOMS: atom_id res chain seq x y z
N MET A 1 45.33 -65.95 -66.62
CA MET A 1 45.43 -64.70 -65.83
C MET A 1 44.19 -63.80 -65.99
N ARG A 2 42.96 -64.36 -66.09
CA ARG A 2 41.69 -63.60 -66.19
C ARG A 2 40.54 -64.15 -65.31
N GLN A 3 40.77 -65.20 -64.53
CA GLN A 3 39.76 -65.76 -63.62
C GLN A 3 40.00 -65.47 -62.12
N LEU A 4 41.13 -64.86 -61.76
CA LEU A 4 41.40 -64.47 -60.36
C LEU A 4 40.89 -63.07 -59.97
N ILE A 5 40.41 -62.27 -60.93
CA ILE A 5 39.90 -60.92 -60.66
C ILE A 5 38.41 -60.93 -60.26
N GLY A 6 37.67 -62.00 -60.58
CA GLY A 6 36.24 -62.14 -60.23
C GLY A 6 35.96 -62.51 -58.77
N ILE A 7 36.91 -63.18 -58.08
CA ILE A 7 36.71 -63.64 -56.69
C ILE A 7 37.04 -62.54 -55.68
N LEU A 8 37.97 -61.63 -56.01
CA LEU A 8 38.30 -60.47 -55.17
C LEU A 8 37.22 -59.38 -55.20
N ALA A 9 36.44 -59.26 -56.29
CA ALA A 9 35.30 -58.35 -56.35
C ALA A 9 34.11 -58.84 -55.49
N LEU A 10 33.94 -60.16 -55.34
CA LEU A 10 32.85 -60.73 -54.56
C LEU A 10 33.10 -60.66 -53.04
N THR A 11 34.36 -60.74 -52.60
CA THR A 11 34.71 -60.60 -51.17
C THR A 11 34.61 -59.15 -50.67
N ALA A 12 34.89 -58.15 -51.52
CA ALA A 12 34.72 -56.75 -51.19
C ALA A 12 33.24 -56.34 -51.02
N VAL A 13 32.32 -56.92 -51.81
CA VAL A 13 30.88 -56.65 -51.71
C VAL A 13 30.26 -57.24 -50.42
N VAL A 14 30.74 -58.40 -49.95
CA VAL A 14 30.26 -59.04 -48.71
C VAL A 14 30.80 -58.32 -47.46
N GLY A 15 32.03 -57.79 -47.49
CA GLY A 15 32.61 -57.02 -46.38
C GLY A 15 31.92 -55.67 -46.13
N VAL A 16 31.46 -54.99 -47.18
CA VAL A 16 30.68 -53.74 -47.06
C VAL A 16 29.30 -53.99 -46.43
N SER A 17 28.74 -55.19 -46.59
CA SER A 17 27.44 -55.57 -46.03
C SER A 17 27.46 -55.68 -44.49
N ALA A 18 28.50 -56.28 -43.91
CA ALA A 18 28.60 -56.46 -42.46
C ALA A 18 28.82 -55.15 -41.69
N ALA A 19 29.70 -54.27 -42.18
CA ALA A 19 29.93 -52.95 -41.58
C ALA A 19 28.68 -52.05 -41.66
N THR A 20 27.92 -52.16 -42.74
CA THR A 20 26.65 -51.43 -42.91
C THR A 20 25.58 -51.94 -41.94
N ALA A 21 25.46 -53.26 -41.75
CA ALA A 21 24.53 -53.85 -40.79
C ALA A 21 24.86 -53.44 -39.34
N GLN A 22 26.14 -53.44 -38.97
CA GLN A 22 26.58 -52.99 -37.64
C GLN A 22 26.27 -51.51 -37.40
N LYS A 23 26.47 -50.65 -38.41
CA LYS A 23 26.13 -49.23 -38.31
C LYS A 23 24.62 -48.99 -38.15
N ILE A 24 23.79 -49.74 -38.90
CA ILE A 24 22.33 -49.68 -38.78
C ILE A 24 21.89 -50.08 -37.37
N GLU A 25 22.47 -51.14 -36.81
CA GLU A 25 22.11 -51.61 -35.46
C GLU A 25 22.54 -50.60 -34.39
N GLN A 26 23.72 -50.00 -34.51
CA GLN A 26 24.16 -48.90 -33.65
C GLN A 26 23.25 -47.66 -33.76
N GLU A 27 22.78 -47.33 -34.96
CA GLU A 27 21.83 -46.23 -35.16
C GLU A 27 20.45 -46.54 -34.55
N LYS A 28 19.97 -47.79 -34.63
CA LYS A 28 18.75 -48.21 -33.94
C LYS A 28 18.90 -48.09 -32.43
N GLU A 29 19.96 -48.64 -31.84
CA GLU A 29 20.21 -48.56 -30.40
C GLU A 29 20.31 -47.09 -29.94
N LYS A 30 20.98 -46.25 -30.74
CA LYS A 30 21.05 -44.81 -30.50
C LYS A 30 19.66 -44.16 -30.56
N ASN A 31 18.85 -44.50 -31.55
CA ASN A 31 17.49 -43.97 -31.70
C ASN A 31 16.56 -44.43 -30.56
N GLU A 32 16.69 -45.67 -30.10
CA GLU A 32 15.98 -46.18 -28.93
C GLU A 32 16.38 -45.43 -27.66
N LYS A 33 17.68 -45.21 -27.43
CA LYS A 33 18.17 -44.38 -26.32
C LYS A 33 17.66 -42.94 -26.41
N ILE A 34 17.66 -42.33 -27.60
CA ILE A 34 17.10 -41.00 -27.82
C ILE A 34 15.60 -40.96 -27.50
N ASN A 35 14.84 -41.98 -27.93
CA ASN A 35 13.41 -42.06 -27.66
C ASN A 35 13.12 -42.28 -26.17
N ALA A 36 13.91 -43.10 -25.47
CA ALA A 36 13.84 -43.27 -24.03
C ALA A 36 14.11 -41.94 -23.30
N LEU A 37 15.20 -41.24 -23.65
CA LEU A 37 15.52 -39.93 -23.08
C LEU A 37 14.42 -38.89 -23.33
N ARG A 38 13.80 -38.89 -24.51
CA ARG A 38 12.67 -38.00 -24.83
C ARG A 38 11.46 -38.27 -23.93
N LYS A 39 11.17 -39.55 -23.65
CA LYS A 39 10.10 -39.95 -22.74
C LYS A 39 10.39 -39.47 -21.31
N ASP A 40 11.61 -39.68 -20.82
CA ASP A 40 12.02 -39.25 -19.48
C ASP A 40 11.95 -37.72 -19.33
N ILE A 41 12.38 -36.97 -20.34
CA ILE A 41 12.27 -35.50 -20.36
C ILE A 41 10.80 -35.06 -20.32
N ALA A 42 9.90 -35.73 -21.03
CA ALA A 42 8.48 -35.40 -21.01
C ALA A 42 7.84 -35.66 -19.64
N GLU A 43 8.23 -36.75 -18.97
CA GLU A 43 7.80 -37.07 -17.61
C GLU A 43 8.31 -36.02 -16.60
N LEU A 44 9.60 -35.66 -16.68
CA LEU A 44 10.19 -34.63 -15.82
C LEU A 44 9.54 -33.26 -16.02
N LYS A 45 9.19 -32.88 -17.26
CA LYS A 45 8.44 -31.65 -17.54
C LYS A 45 7.06 -31.66 -16.90
N THR A 46 6.37 -32.80 -16.95
CA THR A 46 5.06 -32.96 -16.30
C THR A 46 5.18 -32.82 -14.77
N LYS A 47 6.16 -33.49 -14.16
CA LYS A 47 6.42 -33.40 -12.71
C LYS A 47 6.82 -31.98 -12.29
N LEU A 48 7.62 -31.29 -13.11
CA LEU A 48 8.01 -29.90 -12.87
C LEU A 48 6.78 -28.98 -12.91
N ALA A 49 5.94 -29.10 -13.93
CA ALA A 49 4.72 -28.31 -14.05
C ALA A 49 3.74 -28.57 -12.89
N GLN A 50 3.62 -29.82 -12.42
CA GLN A 50 2.83 -30.14 -11.22
C GLN A 50 3.41 -29.49 -9.96
N LYS A 51 4.73 -29.55 -9.77
CA LYS A 51 5.40 -28.93 -8.63
C LYS A 51 5.33 -27.41 -8.67
N GLU A 52 5.44 -26.81 -9.86
CA GLU A 52 5.23 -25.37 -10.08
C GLU A 52 3.79 -24.96 -9.74
N ALA A 53 2.79 -25.75 -10.16
CA ALA A 53 1.38 -25.51 -9.81
C ALA A 53 1.10 -25.72 -8.31
N GLU A 54 1.80 -26.63 -7.63
CA GLU A 54 1.73 -26.78 -6.17
C GLU A 54 2.39 -25.61 -5.45
N LEU A 55 3.56 -25.17 -5.92
CA LEU A 55 4.26 -24.00 -5.39
C LEU A 55 3.47 -22.70 -5.62
N GLU A 56 2.72 -22.60 -6.71
CA GLU A 56 1.85 -21.46 -7.00
C GLU A 56 0.66 -21.36 -6.03
N LYS A 57 0.23 -22.49 -5.43
CA LYS A 57 -0.78 -22.51 -4.37
C LYS A 57 -0.22 -22.14 -3.00
N LEU A 58 1.10 -22.04 -2.89
CA LEU A 58 1.76 -21.52 -1.71
C LEU A 58 2.03 -20.04 -1.94
N ASP A 59 1.90 -19.28 -0.87
CA ASP A 59 2.44 -17.95 -0.87
C ASP A 59 3.98 -18.03 -0.89
N PRO A 60 4.65 -16.91 -1.16
CA PRO A 60 6.11 -16.85 -1.20
C PRO A 60 6.80 -17.25 0.12
N GLN A 61 6.04 -17.43 1.20
CA GLN A 61 6.50 -17.86 2.54
C GLN A 61 6.23 -19.35 2.78
N GLY A 62 5.65 -20.05 1.80
CA GLY A 62 5.30 -21.45 1.88
C GLY A 62 3.97 -21.73 2.58
N GLU A 63 3.19 -20.69 2.91
CA GLU A 63 1.85 -20.87 3.48
C GLU A 63 0.83 -21.15 2.39
N LYS A 64 -0.14 -22.01 2.67
CA LYS A 64 -1.21 -22.29 1.73
C LYS A 64 -2.07 -21.04 1.50
N ILE A 65 -2.36 -20.72 0.24
CA ILE A 65 -3.36 -19.71 -0.12
C ILE A 65 -4.73 -20.38 -0.25
N LEU A 66 -5.74 -19.79 0.38
CA LEU A 66 -7.13 -20.24 0.26
C LEU A 66 -7.74 -19.80 -1.07
N ASP A 67 -8.59 -20.64 -1.64
CA ASP A 67 -9.41 -20.23 -2.78
C ASP A 67 -10.39 -19.11 -2.37
N ALA A 68 -10.64 -18.17 -3.27
CA ALA A 68 -11.48 -17.00 -2.98
C ALA A 68 -12.92 -17.37 -2.60
N ALA A 69 -13.50 -18.43 -3.19
CA ALA A 69 -14.89 -18.84 -2.94
C ALA A 69 -15.07 -19.63 -1.63
N GLY A 70 -13.99 -20.27 -1.14
CA GLY A 70 -14.01 -21.10 0.07
C GLY A 70 -13.39 -20.44 1.30
N ALA A 71 -12.85 -19.24 1.16
CA ALA A 71 -12.18 -18.55 2.26
C ALA A 71 -13.18 -17.86 3.21
N PRO A 72 -12.88 -17.82 4.53
CA PRO A 72 -13.63 -16.99 5.47
C PRO A 72 -13.64 -15.51 5.05
N ASN A 73 -14.73 -14.80 5.37
CA ASN A 73 -14.87 -13.37 5.03
C ASN A 73 -13.77 -12.50 5.65
N GLU A 74 -13.26 -12.91 6.81
CA GLU A 74 -12.16 -12.24 7.53
C GLU A 74 -10.77 -12.62 7.03
N ALA A 75 -10.65 -13.55 6.08
CA ALA A 75 -9.35 -13.95 5.55
C ALA A 75 -8.72 -12.79 4.76
N PRO A 76 -7.50 -12.37 5.13
CA PRO A 76 -6.80 -11.33 4.39
C PRO A 76 -6.48 -11.81 2.98
N LEU A 77 -6.39 -10.88 2.04
CA LEU A 77 -5.97 -11.14 0.67
C LEU A 77 -4.48 -11.55 0.65
N ARG A 78 -4.10 -12.37 -0.33
CA ARG A 78 -2.69 -12.59 -0.65
C ARG A 78 -2.02 -11.25 -1.00
N SER A 79 -0.77 -11.09 -0.59
CA SER A 79 -0.01 -9.85 -0.81
C SER A 79 0.10 -9.47 -2.30
N LEU A 80 0.00 -8.18 -2.58
CA LEU A 80 0.36 -7.63 -3.89
C LEU A 80 1.87 -7.76 -4.12
N LYS A 81 2.29 -7.81 -5.40
CA LYS A 81 3.69 -8.08 -5.75
C LYS A 81 4.63 -6.95 -5.32
N GLU A 82 4.12 -5.72 -5.30
CA GLU A 82 4.80 -4.49 -4.95
C GLU A 82 4.93 -4.26 -3.46
N LEU A 83 4.14 -4.95 -2.61
CA LEU A 83 4.20 -4.77 -1.16
C LEU A 83 5.44 -5.44 -0.57
N ALA A 84 5.98 -4.83 0.48
CA ALA A 84 7.00 -5.44 1.31
C ALA A 84 6.48 -6.73 1.97
N ARG A 85 7.37 -7.70 2.18
CA ARG A 85 7.03 -8.99 2.81
C ARG A 85 7.99 -9.33 3.93
N PHE A 86 7.46 -9.95 4.97
CA PHE A 86 8.16 -10.19 6.22
C PHE A 86 8.06 -11.63 6.68
N LYS A 87 9.16 -12.17 7.18
CA LYS A 87 9.16 -13.40 7.96
C LYS A 87 9.08 -13.07 9.43
N LEU A 88 8.14 -13.68 10.14
CA LEU A 88 8.06 -13.61 11.59
C LEU A 88 8.64 -14.87 12.22
N SER A 89 9.29 -14.73 13.36
CA SER A 89 9.78 -15.84 14.18
C SER A 89 9.85 -15.48 15.68
N ASN A 90 10.21 -16.46 16.52
CA ASN A 90 10.51 -16.26 17.94
C ASN A 90 9.42 -15.51 18.74
N LEU A 91 8.15 -15.86 18.50
CA LEU A 91 7.01 -15.33 19.26
C LEU A 91 7.08 -15.84 20.70
N ARG A 92 7.11 -14.90 21.65
CA ARG A 92 7.27 -15.20 23.07
C ARG A 92 6.64 -14.11 23.96
N PHE A 93 6.39 -14.47 25.21
CA PHE A 93 6.15 -13.50 26.28
C PHE A 93 7.46 -13.19 26.99
N GLU A 94 7.71 -11.93 27.29
CA GLU A 94 8.88 -11.46 28.03
C GLU A 94 8.41 -10.63 29.24
N VAL A 95 8.90 -10.96 30.44
CA VAL A 95 8.64 -10.17 31.65
C VAL A 95 9.92 -9.37 31.95
N PRO A 96 9.96 -8.07 31.63
CA PRO A 96 11.21 -7.31 31.64
C PRO A 96 11.78 -7.08 33.05
N ALA A 97 10.93 -6.82 34.05
CA ALA A 97 11.32 -6.73 35.47
C ALA A 97 10.11 -7.00 36.40
N PRO A 98 10.33 -7.34 37.69
CA PRO A 98 9.24 -7.45 38.67
C PRO A 98 8.41 -6.17 38.73
N GLY A 99 7.08 -6.31 38.64
CA GLY A 99 6.13 -5.18 38.65
C GLY A 99 5.93 -4.49 37.29
N GLN A 100 6.65 -4.91 36.24
CA GLN A 100 6.38 -4.45 34.87
C GLN A 100 5.39 -5.38 34.16
N GLN A 101 4.57 -4.81 33.28
CA GLN A 101 3.65 -5.57 32.45
C GLN A 101 4.42 -6.48 31.48
N ALA A 102 3.93 -7.71 31.32
CA ALA A 102 4.45 -8.64 30.33
C ALA A 102 4.37 -8.05 28.91
N LEU A 103 5.35 -8.38 28.08
CA LEU A 103 5.45 -7.97 26.69
C LEU A 103 5.20 -9.17 25.78
N LEU A 104 4.41 -8.98 24.73
CA LEU A 104 4.37 -9.87 23.58
C LEU A 104 5.47 -9.45 22.61
N LYS A 105 6.41 -10.35 22.31
CA LYS A 105 7.58 -10.07 21.47
C LYS A 105 7.74 -11.10 20.37
N PHE A 106 8.13 -10.64 19.19
CA PHE A 106 8.50 -11.51 18.07
C PHE A 106 9.59 -10.85 17.23
N HIS A 107 10.38 -11.70 16.57
CA HIS A 107 11.39 -11.27 15.61
C HIS A 107 10.75 -11.13 14.22
N TYR A 108 11.18 -10.14 13.45
CA TYR A 108 10.79 -9.97 12.06
C TYR A 108 12.03 -9.86 11.17
N GLU A 109 11.93 -10.34 9.93
CA GLU A 109 12.92 -10.19 8.87
C GLU A 109 12.23 -9.74 7.57
N LEU A 110 12.76 -8.73 6.89
CA LEU A 110 12.30 -8.28 5.58
C LEU A 110 12.78 -9.25 4.50
N GLU A 111 11.89 -10.09 3.98
CA GLU A 111 12.21 -11.05 2.92
C GLU A 111 12.24 -10.39 1.54
N LYS A 112 11.33 -9.44 1.32
CA LYS A 112 11.23 -8.71 0.05
C LYS A 112 10.93 -7.24 0.33
N SER A 113 11.78 -6.36 -0.19
CA SER A 113 11.54 -4.92 -0.19
C SER A 113 10.40 -4.55 -1.13
N GLY A 114 9.62 -3.53 -0.77
CA GLY A 114 8.48 -3.06 -1.54
C GLY A 114 7.83 -1.83 -0.93
N GLU A 115 6.67 -1.46 -1.44
CA GLU A 115 5.80 -0.46 -0.83
C GLU A 115 5.40 -0.90 0.58
N PHE A 116 5.33 0.09 1.46
CA PHE A 116 5.21 -0.14 2.89
C PHE A 116 4.04 0.67 3.47
N PRO A 117 2.78 0.31 3.14
CA PRO A 117 1.62 1.02 3.66
C PRO A 117 1.31 0.52 5.07
N TRP A 118 1.96 1.12 6.08
CA TRP A 118 1.56 1.07 7.49
C TRP A 118 1.12 -0.33 7.99
N PRO A 119 2.03 -1.30 8.09
CA PRO A 119 1.63 -2.63 8.50
C PRO A 119 1.07 -2.63 9.91
N THR A 120 0.07 -3.48 10.09
CA THR A 120 -0.64 -3.68 11.33
C THR A 120 -0.34 -5.08 11.82
N VAL A 121 0.02 -5.20 13.09
CA VAL A 121 0.16 -6.50 13.74
C VAL A 121 -1.23 -6.99 14.08
N VAL A 122 -1.59 -8.18 13.60
CA VAL A 122 -2.82 -8.85 13.99
C VAL A 122 -2.48 -9.92 14.99
N VAL A 123 -3.11 -9.85 16.16
CA VAL A 123 -3.01 -10.88 17.19
C VAL A 123 -4.34 -11.61 17.28
N ARG A 124 -4.31 -12.93 17.09
CA ARG A 124 -5.49 -13.81 17.21
C ARG A 124 -5.35 -14.68 18.46
N THR A 125 -6.37 -14.64 19.30
CA THR A 125 -6.49 -15.47 20.51
C THR A 125 -7.30 -16.74 20.23
N ALA A 126 -7.12 -17.77 21.05
CA ALA A 126 -7.81 -19.06 20.91
C ALA A 126 -9.35 -18.99 21.04
N ASP A 127 -9.92 -17.87 21.52
CA ASP A 127 -11.37 -17.65 21.68
C ASP A 127 -12.10 -17.12 20.43
N GLY A 128 -11.37 -16.57 19.45
CA GLY A 128 -11.93 -16.09 18.19
C GLY A 128 -11.43 -14.69 17.87
N GLN A 129 -11.07 -13.96 18.92
CA GLN A 129 -10.90 -12.52 18.84
C GLN A 129 -9.65 -12.16 18.05
N GLN A 130 -9.79 -11.14 17.20
CA GLN A 130 -8.69 -10.52 16.50
C GLN A 130 -8.45 -9.13 17.09
N ARG A 131 -7.18 -8.81 17.35
CA ARG A 131 -6.75 -7.50 17.82
C ARG A 131 -5.80 -6.89 16.79
N TYR A 132 -6.20 -5.75 16.25
CA TYR A 132 -5.40 -4.97 15.33
C TYR A 132 -4.56 -4.01 16.15
N VAL A 133 -3.30 -4.38 16.34
CA VAL A 133 -2.32 -3.53 16.98
C VAL A 133 -1.67 -2.75 15.86
N ALA A 134 -2.18 -1.54 15.64
CA ALA A 134 -1.42 -0.57 14.89
C ALA A 134 -0.07 -0.50 15.58
N ALA A 135 0.98 -0.94 14.90
CA ALA A 135 2.29 -0.54 15.28
C ALA A 135 2.23 1.00 15.15
N ARG A 136 2.08 1.72 16.27
CA ARG A 136 2.05 3.19 16.27
C ARG A 136 3.46 3.64 15.96
N LEU A 137 3.80 3.52 14.70
CA LEU A 137 5.08 3.83 14.11
C LEU A 137 5.00 5.30 13.69
N GLY A 138 4.97 6.21 14.66
CA GLY A 138 4.69 7.62 14.41
C GLY A 138 5.62 8.23 13.36
N SER A 139 5.10 8.87 12.31
CA SER A 139 5.89 9.35 11.16
C SER A 139 6.72 8.26 10.47
N ARG A 140 7.07 8.47 9.20
CA ARG A 140 7.94 7.54 8.47
C ARG A 140 9.26 7.30 9.22
N ALA A 141 9.74 8.23 10.04
CA ALA A 141 11.01 8.12 10.77
C ALA A 141 10.97 7.21 12.02
N LEU A 142 9.80 6.88 12.58
CA LEU A 142 9.70 5.97 13.75
C LEU A 142 9.09 4.62 13.37
N ASN A 143 9.35 4.19 12.14
CA ASN A 143 8.93 2.90 11.65
C ASN A 143 10.00 1.84 11.95
N PRO A 144 9.90 1.08 13.05
CA PRO A 144 10.85 0.04 13.43
C PRO A 144 10.96 -1.07 12.40
N LEU A 145 10.07 -1.17 11.41
CA LEU A 145 10.17 -2.13 10.31
C LEU A 145 10.94 -1.58 9.10
N GLN A 146 11.59 -0.41 9.23
CA GLN A 146 12.53 0.10 8.22
C GLN A 146 13.82 -0.68 8.18
N ASP A 147 14.24 -1.23 9.32
CA ASP A 147 15.38 -2.11 9.37
C ASP A 147 15.04 -3.43 8.66
N LYS A 148 16.06 -4.09 8.11
CA LYS A 148 15.87 -5.37 7.42
C LYS A 148 15.46 -6.50 8.37
N ALA A 149 15.67 -6.34 9.68
CA ALA A 149 15.26 -7.29 10.69
C ALA A 149 15.30 -6.64 12.07
N GLY A 150 14.54 -7.17 13.03
CA GLY A 150 14.52 -6.68 14.39
C GLY A 150 13.48 -7.36 15.27
N ASP A 151 13.37 -6.91 16.52
CA ASP A 151 12.33 -7.38 17.44
C ASP A 151 11.24 -6.31 17.57
N LEU A 152 9.98 -6.73 17.45
CA LEU A 152 8.82 -5.93 17.84
C LEU A 152 8.31 -6.40 19.20
N ALA A 153 8.01 -5.45 20.09
CA ALA A 153 7.50 -5.72 21.43
C ALA A 153 6.29 -4.84 21.75
N PHE A 154 5.24 -5.45 22.33
CA PHE A 154 4.00 -4.78 22.70
C PHE A 154 3.60 -5.13 24.13
N GLY A 155 3.22 -4.15 24.95
CA GLY A 155 2.65 -4.43 26.28
C GLY A 155 1.26 -5.09 26.15
N LEU A 156 1.00 -6.14 26.94
CA LEU A 156 -0.26 -6.89 26.83
C LEU A 156 -1.52 -6.04 27.06
N GLY A 157 -1.44 -5.03 27.93
CA GLY A 157 -2.52 -4.10 28.20
C GLY A 157 -2.85 -3.22 27.00
N TYR A 158 -1.83 -2.84 26.21
CA TYR A 158 -2.02 -2.11 24.96
C TYR A 158 -2.75 -2.97 23.92
N VAL A 159 -2.39 -4.26 23.82
CA VAL A 159 -3.02 -5.23 22.92
C VAL A 159 -4.40 -5.71 23.45
N ARG A 160 -4.69 -5.44 24.73
CA ARG A 160 -5.89 -5.92 25.45
C ARG A 160 -5.98 -7.45 25.48
N ILE A 161 -4.84 -8.10 25.75
CA ILE A 161 -4.74 -9.55 25.92
C ILE A 161 -4.59 -9.86 27.41
N PRO A 162 -5.41 -10.77 27.99
CA PRO A 162 -5.24 -11.23 29.36
C PRO A 162 -3.84 -11.82 29.60
N GLU A 163 -3.23 -11.56 30.76
CA GLU A 163 -1.88 -12.04 31.10
C GLU A 163 -1.78 -13.57 31.15
N ASN A 164 -2.89 -14.27 31.39
CA ASN A 164 -2.96 -15.73 31.39
C ASN A 164 -3.13 -16.35 29.99
N THR A 165 -3.10 -15.54 28.92
CA THR A 165 -3.23 -16.05 27.56
C THR A 165 -2.00 -16.86 27.17
N LYS A 166 -2.19 -18.13 26.81
CA LYS A 166 -1.10 -19.05 26.42
C LYS A 166 -1.05 -19.37 24.92
N ASN A 167 -2.17 -19.12 24.23
CA ASN A 167 -2.40 -19.57 22.87
C ASN A 167 -2.68 -18.36 21.98
N LEU A 168 -1.72 -17.97 21.17
CA LEU A 168 -1.79 -16.80 20.28
C LEU A 168 -1.19 -17.09 18.92
N GLU A 169 -1.77 -16.48 17.91
CA GLU A 169 -1.17 -16.32 16.59
C GLU A 169 -0.89 -14.84 16.33
N VAL A 170 0.24 -14.57 15.69
CA VAL A 170 0.63 -13.23 15.25
C VAL A 170 1.03 -13.26 13.78
N PHE A 171 0.55 -12.29 13.02
CA PHE A 171 0.97 -12.01 11.64
C PHE A 171 0.86 -10.51 11.35
N LEU A 172 1.45 -10.07 10.23
CA LEU A 172 1.35 -8.71 9.73
C LEU A 172 0.35 -8.63 8.58
N VAL A 173 -0.43 -7.57 8.58
CA VAL A 173 -1.27 -7.19 7.44
C VAL A 173 -0.99 -5.77 6.99
N ALA A 174 -1.24 -5.48 5.73
CA ALA A 174 -1.27 -4.15 5.16
C ALA A 174 -2.69 -3.84 4.66
N THR A 175 -3.35 -2.83 5.22
CA THR A 175 -4.64 -2.37 4.73
C THR A 175 -4.44 -1.22 3.77
N ASP A 176 -4.91 -1.40 2.53
CA ASP A 176 -4.89 -0.31 1.55
C ASP A 176 -6.05 0.64 1.81
N LYS A 177 -5.73 1.74 2.49
CA LYS A 177 -6.71 2.75 2.88
C LYS A 177 -7.18 3.61 1.70
N ARG A 178 -6.63 3.45 0.50
CA ARG A 178 -7.09 4.20 -0.70
C ARG A 178 -8.57 4.00 -1.00
N TRP A 179 -9.11 2.88 -0.54
CA TRP A 179 -10.47 2.45 -0.82
C TRP A 179 -11.49 2.80 0.28
N GLU A 180 -11.08 3.55 1.31
CA GLU A 180 -11.89 3.80 2.52
C GLU A 180 -13.33 4.29 2.22
N ASP A 181 -13.52 5.10 1.18
CA ASP A 181 -14.81 5.69 0.79
C ASP A 181 -15.61 4.82 -0.22
N GLU A 182 -15.01 3.76 -0.78
CA GLU A 182 -15.63 2.89 -1.80
C GLU A 182 -16.19 1.58 -1.23
N ASN A 183 -16.37 1.49 0.10
CA ASN A 183 -16.81 0.27 0.82
C ASN A 183 -15.95 -0.99 0.55
N PHE A 184 -14.76 -0.81 0.00
CA PHE A 184 -13.76 -1.85 -0.21
C PHE A 184 -12.59 -1.50 0.71
N ARG A 185 -12.10 -2.43 1.54
CA ARG A 185 -10.95 -2.17 2.43
C ARG A 185 -9.99 -3.35 2.36
N PRO A 186 -9.35 -3.58 1.20
CA PRO A 186 -8.54 -4.76 1.01
C PRO A 186 -7.39 -4.76 2.02
N THR A 187 -7.29 -5.88 2.73
CA THR A 187 -6.28 -6.10 3.76
C THR A 187 -5.44 -7.29 3.32
N PHE A 188 -4.17 -7.04 3.06
CA PHE A 188 -3.22 -8.00 2.53
C PHE A 188 -2.41 -8.63 3.64
N LYS A 189 -2.30 -9.96 3.68
CA LYS A 189 -1.34 -10.63 4.56
C LYS A 189 0.05 -10.42 3.99
N ILE A 190 0.96 -9.82 4.76
CA ILE A 190 2.32 -9.49 4.32
C ILE A 190 3.40 -10.23 5.13
N SER A 191 2.99 -11.19 5.95
CA SER A 191 3.90 -12.09 6.65
C SER A 191 3.30 -13.48 6.83
N ASN A 192 4.14 -14.44 7.21
CA ASN A 192 3.68 -15.71 7.74
C ASN A 192 3.06 -15.51 9.12
N SER A 193 2.32 -16.52 9.57
CA SER A 193 1.86 -16.65 10.94
C SER A 193 2.94 -17.25 11.83
N VAL A 194 3.06 -16.73 13.04
CA VAL A 194 3.79 -17.37 14.14
C VAL A 194 2.85 -17.62 15.30
N VAL A 195 3.04 -18.76 15.97
CA VAL A 195 2.12 -19.23 17.01
C VAL A 195 2.88 -19.57 18.29
N ILE A 196 2.26 -19.27 19.42
CA ILE A 196 2.62 -19.82 20.73
C ILE A 196 1.42 -20.61 21.25
N GLY A 197 1.68 -21.79 21.82
CA GLY A 197 0.63 -22.68 22.33
C GLY A 197 -0.19 -23.37 21.24
N ASP A 198 -1.36 -23.88 21.63
CA ASP A 198 -2.32 -24.53 20.72
C ASP A 198 -3.55 -23.63 20.55
N LEU A 199 -3.74 -23.09 19.34
CA LEU A 199 -4.87 -22.23 19.03
C LEU A 199 -6.23 -22.95 19.06
N GLY A 200 -6.25 -24.28 18.94
CA GLY A 200 -7.48 -25.06 18.80
C GLY A 200 -8.24 -24.77 17.49
N ARG A 201 -7.58 -24.17 16.50
CA ARG A 201 -8.14 -23.80 15.19
C ARG A 201 -7.06 -23.69 14.11
N PRO A 202 -7.44 -23.63 12.82
CA PRO A 202 -6.51 -23.31 11.74
C PRO A 202 -5.91 -21.90 11.84
N LEU A 203 -4.68 -21.76 11.34
CA LEU A 203 -4.00 -20.46 11.16
C LEU A 203 -4.81 -19.54 10.24
N GLN A 204 -4.60 -18.23 10.39
CA GLN A 204 -5.13 -17.24 9.48
C GLN A 204 -4.34 -17.29 8.17
N LEU A 205 -4.83 -18.04 7.20
CA LEU A 205 -4.24 -18.07 5.87
C LEU A 205 -4.73 -16.88 5.04
N ALA A 206 -3.89 -16.47 4.08
CA ALA A 206 -4.31 -15.53 3.05
C ALA A 206 -5.22 -16.23 2.04
N ARG A 207 -6.05 -15.47 1.33
CA ARG A 207 -6.90 -15.96 0.24
C ARG A 207 -6.58 -15.31 -1.09
N GLU A 208 -6.93 -16.00 -2.17
CA GLU A 208 -6.94 -15.44 -3.52
C GLU A 208 -7.92 -14.28 -3.64
N TRP A 209 -7.66 -13.43 -4.64
CA TRP A 209 -8.55 -12.33 -5.01
C TRP A 209 -9.71 -12.86 -5.86
N THR A 210 -10.91 -12.31 -5.70
CA THR A 210 -11.96 -12.53 -6.70
C THR A 210 -11.62 -11.77 -8.00
N PRO A 211 -12.21 -12.14 -9.15
CA PRO A 211 -12.05 -11.36 -10.39
C PRO A 211 -12.45 -9.89 -10.25
N GLU A 212 -13.49 -9.60 -9.46
CA GLU A 212 -13.97 -8.25 -9.19
C GLU A 212 -12.97 -7.46 -8.34
N GLU A 213 -12.46 -8.06 -7.26
CA GLU A 213 -11.40 -7.47 -6.44
C GLU A 213 -10.14 -7.21 -7.27
N ALA A 214 -9.74 -8.15 -8.12
CA ALA A 214 -8.58 -7.98 -9.00
C ALA A 214 -8.80 -6.82 -9.99
N LYS A 215 -10.00 -6.69 -10.57
CA LYS A 215 -10.35 -5.56 -11.44
C LYS A 215 -10.25 -4.23 -10.69
N MET A 216 -10.76 -4.16 -9.45
CA MET A 216 -10.64 -2.96 -8.61
C MET A 216 -9.17 -2.65 -8.32
N LEU A 217 -8.39 -3.62 -7.85
CA LEU A 217 -6.98 -3.44 -7.50
C LEU A 217 -6.09 -2.99 -8.66
N ASN A 218 -6.49 -3.25 -9.91
CA ASN A 218 -5.79 -2.76 -11.11
C ASN A 218 -6.04 -1.27 -11.42
N ASP A 219 -7.06 -0.66 -10.83
CA ASP A 219 -7.36 0.77 -10.94
C ASP A 219 -7.61 1.39 -9.56
N PRO A 220 -6.56 1.44 -8.70
CA PRO A 220 -6.71 1.92 -7.35
C PRO A 220 -6.93 3.43 -7.32
N PRO A 221 -7.72 3.93 -6.35
CA PRO A 221 -7.83 5.35 -6.14
C PRO A 221 -6.45 5.99 -5.90
N PRO A 222 -6.21 7.22 -6.35
CA PRO A 222 -4.92 7.85 -6.16
C PRO A 222 -4.61 8.05 -4.67
N LEU A 223 -3.34 7.88 -4.29
CA LEU A 223 -2.89 8.18 -2.93
C LEU A 223 -3.16 9.65 -2.58
N SER A 224 -3.41 9.91 -1.30
CA SER A 224 -3.39 11.28 -0.80
C SER A 224 -1.98 11.89 -0.93
N PRO A 225 -1.89 13.21 -1.09
CA PRO A 225 -0.60 13.88 -1.18
C PRO A 225 0.17 13.79 0.13
N ASP A 226 1.43 13.37 0.05
CA ASP A 226 2.33 13.37 1.21
C ASP A 226 2.82 14.79 1.52
N PRO A 227 2.66 15.26 2.78
CA PRO A 227 3.16 16.58 3.16
C PRO A 227 4.68 16.63 3.03
N GLY A 228 5.17 17.61 2.29
CA GLY A 228 6.59 17.87 2.11
C GLY A 228 7.31 16.97 1.10
N ALA A 229 6.62 16.04 0.42
CA ALA A 229 7.27 15.17 -0.56
C ALA A 229 7.82 15.92 -1.78
N ASN A 230 7.18 17.03 -2.19
CA ASN A 230 7.52 17.78 -3.40
C ASN A 230 7.74 19.28 -3.13
N ARG A 231 8.59 19.60 -2.14
CA ARG A 231 8.81 20.99 -1.67
C ARG A 231 9.32 21.95 -2.75
N THR A 232 9.99 21.46 -3.79
CA THR A 232 10.57 22.27 -4.87
C THR A 232 9.62 22.49 -6.05
N VAL A 233 8.44 21.84 -6.06
CA VAL A 233 7.47 21.94 -7.15
C VAL A 233 6.56 23.15 -6.95
N GLY A 234 6.47 24.02 -7.95
CA GLY A 234 5.61 25.21 -7.96
C GLY A 234 6.12 26.38 -7.11
N LYS A 235 5.34 27.46 -7.05
CA LYS A 235 5.62 28.66 -6.25
C LYS A 235 4.45 29.00 -5.34
N ASP A 236 4.76 29.31 -4.09
CA ASP A 236 3.74 29.63 -3.09
C ASP A 236 3.21 31.06 -3.29
N THR A 237 1.92 31.26 -3.07
CA THR A 237 1.34 32.60 -2.89
C THR A 237 1.73 33.18 -1.53
N LYS A 238 1.34 34.43 -1.27
CA LYS A 238 1.42 34.98 0.09
C LYS A 238 0.49 34.18 1.02
N HIS A 239 0.99 33.88 2.21
CA HIS A 239 0.19 33.26 3.27
C HIS A 239 -0.86 34.25 3.80
N VAL A 240 -2.05 33.73 4.09
CA VAL A 240 -3.10 34.42 4.83
C VAL A 240 -3.34 33.66 6.13
N GLY A 241 -3.33 34.39 7.25
CA GLY A 241 -3.38 33.84 8.61
C GLY A 241 -2.10 34.11 9.39
N LEU A 242 -1.93 33.40 10.51
CA LEU A 242 -0.78 33.55 11.41
C LEU A 242 0.35 32.60 11.00
N VAL A 243 1.52 33.16 10.68
CA VAL A 243 2.74 32.42 10.35
C VAL A 243 3.72 32.58 11.50
N GLU A 244 3.90 31.54 12.33
CA GLU A 244 4.81 31.56 13.47
C GLU A 244 6.04 30.70 13.20
N ALA A 245 7.26 31.21 13.36
CA ALA A 245 8.49 30.51 12.96
C ALA A 245 8.67 29.07 13.48
N LEU A 246 8.05 28.72 14.62
CA LEU A 246 8.19 27.40 15.25
C LEU A 246 7.13 26.37 14.81
N THR A 247 6.10 26.79 14.09
CA THR A 247 5.04 25.88 13.63
C THR A 247 5.45 25.20 12.32
N PRO A 248 5.40 23.86 12.18
CA PRO A 248 5.75 23.25 10.91
C PRO A 248 4.71 23.58 9.83
N ALA A 249 5.17 23.86 8.62
CA ALA A 249 4.33 24.00 7.45
C ALA A 249 4.23 22.67 6.70
N ASN A 250 3.00 22.21 6.48
CA ASN A 250 2.69 21.08 5.62
C ASN A 250 2.49 21.59 4.20
N ARG A 251 3.56 21.56 3.40
CA ARG A 251 3.52 21.93 1.99
C ARG A 251 3.19 20.73 1.10
N PHE A 252 2.12 20.84 0.34
CA PHE A 252 1.68 19.85 -0.62
C PHE A 252 1.80 20.42 -2.03
N ALA A 253 2.36 19.63 -2.95
CA ALA A 253 2.37 19.95 -4.36
C ALA A 253 2.29 18.64 -5.16
N ASP A 254 1.43 18.62 -6.17
CA ASP A 254 1.33 17.47 -7.06
C ASP A 254 2.48 17.51 -8.08
N PRO A 255 3.38 16.50 -8.12
CA PRO A 255 4.51 16.50 -9.03
C PRO A 255 4.08 16.36 -10.50
N LYS A 256 2.88 15.82 -10.74
CA LYS A 256 2.25 15.76 -12.06
C LYS A 256 1.52 17.05 -12.44
N LYS A 257 1.53 18.06 -11.56
CA LYS A 257 0.92 19.38 -11.76
C LYS A 257 -0.57 19.32 -12.13
N ARG A 258 -1.30 18.33 -11.60
CA ARG A 258 -2.75 18.28 -11.72
C ARG A 258 -3.36 19.46 -10.98
N PRO A 259 -4.47 20.03 -11.50
CA PRO A 259 -5.17 21.10 -10.82
C PRO A 259 -5.72 20.61 -9.48
N LEU A 260 -5.64 21.46 -8.47
CA LEU A 260 -6.29 21.27 -7.18
C LEU A 260 -7.81 21.37 -7.38
N VAL A 261 -8.55 20.31 -7.11
CA VAL A 261 -10.01 20.27 -7.31
C VAL A 261 -10.80 20.48 -6.01
N GLY A 262 -10.14 20.42 -4.85
CA GLY A 262 -10.81 20.69 -3.58
C GLY A 262 -9.93 20.42 -2.37
N PHE A 263 -10.57 20.25 -1.22
CA PHE A 263 -9.90 19.93 0.04
C PHE A 263 -10.67 18.89 0.86
N TYR A 264 -9.91 18.02 1.52
CA TYR A 264 -10.37 17.29 2.70
C TYR A 264 -10.14 18.13 3.94
N TYR A 265 -11.09 18.12 4.87
CA TYR A 265 -11.02 18.94 6.07
C TYR A 265 -11.67 18.28 7.30
N SER A 266 -11.24 18.73 8.48
CA SER A 266 -11.96 18.51 9.73
C SER A 266 -12.14 19.83 10.45
N LEU A 267 -13.24 19.94 11.21
CA LEU A 267 -13.52 21.06 12.09
C LEU A 267 -13.35 20.61 13.54
N ALA A 268 -12.86 21.49 14.39
CA ALA A 268 -12.75 21.27 15.81
C ALA A 268 -13.14 22.55 16.57
N THR A 269 -13.27 22.43 17.88
CA THR A 269 -13.35 23.58 18.78
C THR A 269 -12.09 23.62 19.64
N PHE A 270 -11.64 24.82 19.97
CA PHE A 270 -10.55 25.02 20.93
C PHE A 270 -10.87 26.19 21.85
N GLU A 271 -10.12 26.28 22.94
CA GLU A 271 -10.36 27.24 24.01
C GLU A 271 -9.14 28.17 24.13
N PRO A 272 -9.06 29.29 23.38
CA PRO A 272 -7.95 30.24 23.48
C PRO A 272 -7.87 30.93 24.85
N GLU A 273 -9.03 31.13 25.49
CA GLU A 273 -9.20 31.71 26.80
C GLU A 273 -10.16 30.81 27.57
N LYS A 274 -9.99 30.73 28.89
CA LYS A 274 -10.85 29.91 29.75
C LYS A 274 -12.33 30.22 29.48
N ASP A 275 -13.13 29.17 29.30
CA ASP A 275 -14.57 29.16 29.05
C ASP A 275 -15.01 29.75 27.69
N LYS A 276 -14.07 30.06 26.79
CA LYS A 276 -14.37 30.62 25.46
C LYS A 276 -14.03 29.61 24.37
N LYS A 277 -15.02 28.89 23.86
CA LYS A 277 -14.84 27.94 22.75
C LYS A 277 -14.95 28.64 21.40
N VAL A 278 -13.99 28.40 20.52
CA VAL A 278 -13.94 28.93 19.16
C VAL A 278 -13.82 27.78 18.18
N GLY A 279 -14.63 27.80 17.12
CA GLY A 279 -14.54 26.85 16.01
C GLY A 279 -13.26 27.09 15.20
N CYS A 280 -12.64 26.02 14.71
CA CYS A 280 -11.47 26.10 13.86
C CYS A 280 -11.43 24.97 12.83
N VAL A 281 -10.70 25.21 11.74
CA VAL A 281 -10.28 24.17 10.82
C VAL A 281 -9.13 23.42 11.48
N SER A 282 -9.37 22.18 11.92
CA SER A 282 -8.35 21.36 12.57
C SER A 282 -7.36 20.79 11.57
N GLN A 283 -7.84 20.33 10.41
CA GLN A 283 -7.00 19.79 9.35
C GLN A 283 -7.52 20.24 7.99
N LEU A 284 -6.59 20.40 7.06
CA LEU A 284 -6.87 20.76 5.67
C LEU A 284 -5.83 20.08 4.78
N SER A 285 -6.28 19.24 3.84
CA SER A 285 -5.43 18.49 2.92
C SER A 285 -5.94 18.66 1.49
N PRO A 286 -5.08 19.00 0.52
CA PRO A 286 -5.53 19.20 -0.87
C PRO A 286 -6.00 17.90 -1.52
N CYS A 287 -7.01 18.02 -2.39
CA CYS A 287 -7.53 16.95 -3.20
C CYS A 287 -7.40 17.26 -4.70
N TYR A 288 -6.86 16.31 -5.45
CA TYR A 288 -6.55 16.38 -6.88
C TYR A 288 -7.42 15.45 -7.72
N HIS A 289 -8.24 14.60 -7.10
CA HIS A 289 -9.08 13.63 -7.81
C HIS A 289 -10.23 13.15 -6.92
N GLU A 290 -11.44 13.02 -7.49
CA GLU A 290 -12.67 12.72 -6.74
C GLU A 290 -12.64 11.38 -5.98
N ARG A 291 -11.96 10.38 -6.56
CA ARG A 291 -11.76 9.07 -5.92
C ARG A 291 -10.72 9.07 -4.80
N GLN A 292 -9.97 10.15 -4.55
CA GLN A 292 -9.01 10.12 -3.43
C GLN A 292 -9.75 9.80 -2.12
N PRO A 293 -9.15 8.98 -1.24
CA PRO A 293 -9.76 8.66 0.04
C PRO A 293 -9.80 9.89 0.96
N SER A 294 -10.89 10.04 1.69
CA SER A 294 -11.08 11.09 2.68
C SER A 294 -10.34 10.83 4.00
N TYR A 295 -10.06 9.55 4.30
CA TYR A 295 -9.56 9.10 5.60
C TYR A 295 -10.41 9.57 6.78
N GLY A 296 -11.73 9.63 6.60
CA GLY A 296 -12.68 10.08 7.61
C GLY A 296 -12.82 11.60 7.72
N LEU A 297 -12.16 12.36 6.85
CA LEU A 297 -12.35 13.81 6.74
C LEU A 297 -13.60 14.13 5.90
N LYS A 298 -14.16 15.33 6.12
CA LYS A 298 -15.16 15.89 5.21
C LYS A 298 -14.47 16.37 3.93
N ARG A 299 -15.23 16.54 2.84
CA ARG A 299 -14.70 17.02 1.55
C ARG A 299 -15.53 18.17 1.00
N GLU A 300 -14.83 19.12 0.38
CA GLU A 300 -15.41 20.23 -0.38
C GLU A 300 -14.67 20.30 -1.72
N MET A 301 -15.41 20.12 -2.82
CA MET A 301 -14.86 19.78 -4.14
C MET A 301 -15.53 20.58 -5.25
N ALA A 302 -14.75 20.86 -6.30
CA ALA A 302 -15.23 21.46 -7.53
C ALA A 302 -16.18 20.52 -8.29
N LYS A 303 -17.04 21.09 -9.13
CA LYS A 303 -17.78 20.37 -10.16
C LYS A 303 -16.81 19.91 -11.26
N GLU A 304 -17.21 18.89 -12.01
CA GLU A 304 -16.45 18.42 -13.18
C GLU A 304 -16.09 19.59 -14.11
N GLY A 305 -14.83 19.65 -14.54
CA GLY A 305 -14.30 20.72 -15.40
C GLY A 305 -13.90 22.01 -14.68
N TYR A 306 -14.04 22.09 -13.35
CA TYR A 306 -13.60 23.22 -12.52
C TYR A 306 -12.49 22.80 -11.55
N ALA A 307 -11.72 23.78 -11.09
CA ALA A 307 -10.66 23.61 -10.09
C ALA A 307 -10.60 24.82 -9.16
N VAL A 308 -9.95 24.66 -8.01
CA VAL A 308 -9.71 25.74 -7.04
C VAL A 308 -8.80 26.80 -7.66
N GLY A 309 -9.31 28.03 -7.77
CA GLY A 309 -8.54 29.19 -8.23
C GLY A 309 -8.20 30.18 -7.11
N ALA A 310 -9.02 30.23 -6.06
CA ALA A 310 -8.77 31.02 -4.86
C ALA A 310 -9.45 30.41 -3.62
N VAL A 311 -9.03 30.87 -2.44
CA VAL A 311 -9.62 30.52 -1.15
C VAL A 311 -9.83 31.80 -0.34
N ASN A 312 -11.07 32.06 0.07
CA ASN A 312 -11.37 33.08 1.07
C ASN A 312 -11.24 32.44 2.46
N LEU A 313 -10.67 33.18 3.41
CA LEU A 313 -10.39 32.69 4.76
C LEU A 313 -10.91 33.67 5.79
N LYS A 314 -11.43 33.13 6.88
CA LYS A 314 -11.69 33.85 8.13
C LYS A 314 -10.67 33.36 9.17
N THR A 315 -10.02 34.31 9.84
CA THR A 315 -8.88 34.01 10.73
C THR A 315 -8.92 34.77 12.04
N ASN A 316 -8.72 34.07 13.17
CA ASN A 316 -8.59 34.65 14.51
C ASN A 316 -8.17 33.60 15.58
N PRO A 317 -6.93 33.61 16.08
CA PRO A 317 -5.66 33.67 15.34
C PRO A 317 -5.44 32.46 14.39
N THR A 318 -6.36 31.51 14.39
CA THR A 318 -6.38 30.33 13.52
C THR A 318 -7.37 30.52 12.39
N VAL A 319 -7.32 29.69 11.35
CA VAL A 319 -8.38 29.62 10.34
C VAL A 319 -9.64 29.05 10.98
N THR A 320 -10.66 29.88 11.12
CA THR A 320 -11.97 29.55 11.71
C THR A 320 -12.93 28.99 10.64
N ALA A 321 -12.85 29.55 9.44
CA ALA A 321 -13.62 29.11 8.28
C ALA A 321 -12.87 29.39 6.96
N PHE A 322 -13.23 28.66 5.91
CA PHE A 322 -12.75 28.87 4.56
C PHE A 322 -13.87 28.73 3.53
N GLN A 323 -13.70 29.34 2.37
CA GLN A 323 -14.62 29.24 1.24
C GLN A 323 -13.81 29.12 -0.05
N LEU A 324 -14.13 28.10 -0.86
CA LEU A 324 -13.40 27.84 -2.10
C LEU A 324 -14.02 28.62 -3.26
N VAL A 325 -13.17 29.24 -4.07
CA VAL A 325 -13.55 29.85 -5.35
C VAL A 325 -13.04 28.94 -6.45
N TYR A 326 -13.97 28.38 -7.20
CA TYR A 326 -13.70 27.46 -8.29
C TYR A 326 -13.73 28.20 -9.62
N MET A 327 -12.83 27.84 -10.52
CA MET A 327 -12.68 28.41 -11.86
C MET A 327 -12.62 27.29 -12.88
N LYS A 328 -13.20 27.52 -14.06
CA LYS A 328 -13.21 26.53 -15.13
C LYS A 328 -11.80 26.25 -15.64
N ILE A 329 -11.49 24.98 -15.87
CA ILE A 329 -10.23 24.55 -16.46
C ILE A 329 -10.32 24.74 -17.97
N LYS A 330 -9.39 25.50 -18.54
CA LYS A 330 -9.28 25.70 -19.99
C LYS A 330 -8.58 24.51 -20.67
N PRO A 331 -8.69 24.37 -22.00
CA PRO A 331 -7.98 23.32 -22.74
C PRO A 331 -6.45 23.33 -22.56
N ASP A 332 -5.86 24.49 -22.28
CA ASP A 332 -4.42 24.64 -21.98
C ASP A 332 -4.07 24.31 -20.50
N GLY A 333 -5.05 23.96 -19.69
CA GLY A 333 -4.94 23.66 -18.27
C GLY A 333 -4.91 24.88 -17.35
N THR A 334 -4.93 26.11 -17.87
CA THR A 334 -5.06 27.33 -17.04
C THR A 334 -6.49 27.51 -16.53
N LEU A 335 -6.72 28.46 -15.62
CA LEU A 335 -8.03 28.70 -15.03
C LEU A 335 -8.69 29.93 -15.66
N ASP A 336 -9.98 29.83 -15.99
CA ASP A 336 -10.77 30.95 -16.47
C ASP A 336 -11.38 31.74 -15.31
N THR A 337 -10.83 32.92 -15.03
CA THR A 337 -11.34 33.80 -13.97
C THR A 337 -12.70 34.41 -14.29
N LYS A 338 -13.18 34.31 -15.54
CA LYS A 338 -14.50 34.82 -15.95
C LYS A 338 -15.60 33.78 -15.80
N ASP A 339 -15.23 32.50 -15.76
CA ASP A 339 -16.14 31.38 -15.54
C ASP A 339 -15.80 30.74 -14.20
N SER A 340 -16.34 31.34 -13.14
CA SER A 340 -16.05 30.99 -11.76
C SER A 340 -17.31 30.94 -10.91
N TYR A 341 -17.30 30.13 -9.87
CA TYR A 341 -18.32 30.15 -8.82
C TYR A 341 -17.69 29.96 -7.45
N THR A 342 -18.38 30.43 -6.42
CA THR A 342 -17.92 30.37 -5.03
C THR A 342 -18.75 29.33 -4.27
N GLY A 343 -18.09 28.45 -3.52
CA GLY A 343 -18.75 27.49 -2.64
C GLY A 343 -19.31 28.13 -1.38
N GLU A 344 -19.86 27.31 -0.49
CA GLU A 344 -20.34 27.75 0.83
C GLU A 344 -19.16 27.97 1.79
N TRP A 345 -19.40 28.73 2.87
CA TRP A 345 -18.44 28.82 3.97
C TRP A 345 -18.40 27.50 4.74
N ILE A 346 -17.19 26.97 4.90
CA ILE A 346 -16.90 25.77 5.70
C ILE A 346 -16.26 26.21 7.02
N GLY A 347 -16.94 25.92 8.13
CA GLY A 347 -16.57 26.39 9.46
C GLY A 347 -17.55 27.44 9.99
N GLU A 348 -17.23 28.04 11.14
CA GLU A 348 -18.08 29.04 11.79
C GLU A 348 -17.30 30.34 11.94
N PRO A 349 -17.46 31.30 11.02
CA PRO A 349 -16.85 32.62 11.14
C PRO A 349 -17.29 33.30 12.44
N GLY A 350 -16.32 33.73 13.24
CA GLY A 350 -16.52 34.57 14.41
C GLY A 350 -16.67 36.06 14.07
N PRO A 351 -17.27 36.86 14.97
CA PRO A 351 -17.49 38.30 14.75
C PRO A 351 -16.20 39.12 14.65
N ASN A 352 -15.08 38.59 15.15
CA ASN A 352 -13.77 39.26 15.16
C ASN A 352 -12.80 38.70 14.12
N ASP A 353 -13.29 37.86 13.21
CA ASP A 353 -12.42 37.20 12.25
C ASP A 353 -11.95 38.16 11.17
N LYS A 354 -10.64 38.13 10.91
CA LYS A 354 -10.05 38.84 9.79
C LYS A 354 -10.29 38.04 8.52
N GLU A 355 -10.77 38.74 7.50
CA GLU A 355 -10.93 38.16 6.16
C GLU A 355 -9.66 38.34 5.35
N GLY A 356 -9.30 37.31 4.60
CA GLY A 356 -8.22 37.35 3.63
C GLY A 356 -8.45 36.40 2.48
N VAL A 357 -7.81 36.68 1.35
CA VAL A 357 -7.95 35.89 0.12
C VAL A 357 -6.60 35.38 -0.31
N VAL A 358 -6.54 34.09 -0.61
CA VAL A 358 -5.40 33.44 -1.25
C VAL A 358 -5.80 33.13 -2.69
N THR A 359 -5.18 33.77 -3.67
CA THR A 359 -5.57 33.67 -5.09
C THR A 359 -4.40 33.30 -5.99
N GLY A 360 -4.67 32.46 -6.98
CA GLY A 360 -3.74 32.15 -8.09
C GLY A 360 -3.80 33.14 -9.25
N ASN A 361 -4.76 34.08 -9.25
CA ASN A 361 -4.98 35.05 -10.34
C ASN A 361 -5.09 34.39 -11.73
N GLY A 362 -5.85 33.28 -11.82
CA GLY A 362 -6.04 32.51 -13.05
C GLY A 362 -4.92 31.51 -13.37
N ARG A 363 -3.80 31.53 -12.63
CA ARG A 363 -2.78 30.49 -12.74
C ARG A 363 -3.29 29.17 -12.14
N LYS A 364 -2.85 28.06 -12.72
CA LYS A 364 -3.17 26.72 -12.23
C LYS A 364 -2.63 26.52 -10.82
N VAL A 365 -3.52 26.17 -9.90
CA VAL A 365 -3.20 25.80 -8.52
C VAL A 365 -2.92 24.30 -8.50
N ILE A 366 -1.75 23.91 -8.01
CA ILE A 366 -1.27 22.50 -7.98
C ILE A 366 -1.02 22.00 -6.55
N GLY A 367 -1.42 22.77 -5.55
CA GLY A 367 -1.31 22.37 -4.15
C GLY A 367 -1.54 23.51 -3.17
N ALA A 368 -1.14 23.26 -1.93
CA ALA A 368 -1.34 24.17 -0.82
C ALA A 368 -0.17 24.09 0.18
N ASN A 369 0.15 25.21 0.80
CA ASN A 369 1.06 25.27 1.93
C ASN A 369 0.28 25.62 3.19
N VAL A 370 0.15 24.65 4.10
CA VAL A 370 -0.74 24.72 5.26
C VAL A 370 0.11 24.78 6.54
N TRP A 371 0.04 25.90 7.26
CA TRP A 371 0.65 26.01 8.59
C TRP A 371 -0.28 25.38 9.61
N HIS A 372 0.18 24.30 10.23
CA HIS A 372 -0.71 23.45 11.04
C HIS A 372 0.01 22.83 12.24
N TRP A 373 -0.62 22.94 13.40
CA TRP A 373 -0.26 22.18 14.61
C TRP A 373 -1.50 21.90 15.46
N GLY A 374 -2.24 20.84 15.10
CA GLY A 374 -3.53 20.49 15.69
C GLY A 374 -4.70 21.35 15.20
N ARG A 375 -4.39 22.49 14.57
CA ARG A 375 -5.29 23.42 13.91
C ARG A 375 -4.55 24.19 12.82
N VAL A 376 -5.28 24.70 11.84
CA VAL A 376 -4.72 25.47 10.72
C VAL A 376 -4.57 26.93 11.15
N PHE A 377 -3.37 27.48 11.00
CA PHE A 377 -3.05 28.86 11.37
C PHE A 377 -2.97 29.78 10.16
N ALA A 378 -2.43 29.28 9.05
CA ALA A 378 -2.31 30.00 7.80
C ALA A 378 -2.35 29.06 6.60
N LEU A 379 -2.68 29.63 5.45
CA LEU A 379 -2.74 28.94 4.17
C LEU A 379 -2.11 29.80 3.07
N ALA A 380 -1.35 29.16 2.19
CA ALA A 380 -1.02 29.65 0.86
C ALA A 380 -1.38 28.59 -0.18
N LEU A 381 -1.56 29.01 -1.44
CA LEU A 381 -1.74 28.11 -2.57
C LEU A 381 -0.40 27.93 -3.27
N VAL A 382 -0.18 26.75 -3.86
CA VAL A 382 1.00 26.44 -4.68
C VAL A 382 0.60 26.55 -6.14
N LEU A 383 1.24 27.45 -6.88
CA LEU A 383 0.98 27.71 -8.30
C LEU A 383 2.00 26.99 -9.17
N GLU A 384 1.59 26.53 -10.34
CA GLU A 384 2.48 25.94 -11.36
C GLU A 384 3.59 26.90 -11.82
#